data_AF-A0A392N9M8-F1
#
_entry.id   AF-A0A392N9M8-F1
#
_cell.length_a   1.000
_cell.length_b   1.000
_cell.length_c   1.000
_cell.angle_alpha   90.00
_cell.angle_beta   90.00
_cell.angle_gamma   90.00
#
_symmetry.space_group_name_H-M   'P 1'
#
loop_
_entity.id
_entity.type
_entity.pdbx_description
1 polymer ?
#
loop_
_entity_poly.entity_id
_entity_poly.type
_entity_poly.pdbx_seq_one_letter_code
_entity_poly.pdbx_strand_id
1 'polypeptide(L)' 'SCIKVAMDFVSPENVQECVRLTEEFRLLPKNHRSKEDKLEIKKMALYAADVAIAEATELVGAK' A
#
# COMPACT_ATOMS: atom_id res chain seq x y z
N SER A 1 3.73 13.56 32.28
CA SER A 1 2.85 12.69 31.46
C SER A 1 2.96 13.13 30.01
N CYS A 2 3.04 12.21 29.03
CA CYS A 2 3.22 12.56 27.62
C CYS A 2 2.44 11.59 26.72
N ILE A 3 1.83 12.10 25.64
CA ILE A 3 1.11 11.32 24.63
C ILE A 3 1.90 11.41 23.32
N LYS A 4 2.16 10.28 22.67
CA LYS A 4 2.80 10.23 21.35
C LYS A 4 1.76 9.81 20.31
N VAL A 5 1.59 10.64 19.29
CA VAL A 5 0.76 10.35 18.12
C VAL A 5 1.70 10.20 16.92
N ALA A 6 1.51 9.14 16.14
CA ALA A 6 2.25 8.88 14.91
C ALA A 6 1.26 8.40 13.85
N MET A 7 1.57 8.72 12.59
CA MET A 7 0.83 8.27 11.42
C MET A 7 1.85 7.80 10.39
N ASP A 8 1.64 6.60 9.87
CA ASP A 8 2.49 6.01 8.84
C ASP A 8 1.90 6.31 7.46
N PHE A 9 2.75 6.61 6.48
CA PHE A 9 2.37 6.79 5.09
C PHE A 9 3.40 6.16 4.16
N VAL A 10 2.99 5.88 2.92
CA VAL A 10 3.88 5.38 1.85
C VAL A 10 4.04 6.49 0.81
N SER A 11 5.27 6.94 0.58
CA SER A 11 5.58 7.88 -0.49
C SER A 11 5.50 7.19 -1.86
N PRO A 12 5.00 7.86 -2.91
CA PRO A 12 4.90 7.27 -4.25
C PRO A 12 6.22 6.69 -4.77
N GLU A 13 7.33 7.36 -4.48
CA GLU A 13 8.68 6.98 -4.94
C GLU A 13 9.18 5.68 -4.32
N ASN A 14 8.64 5.31 -3.16
CA ASN A 14 9.08 4.15 -2.38
C ASN A 14 8.10 2.97 -2.45
N VAL A 15 6.99 3.08 -3.18
CA VAL A 15 5.96 2.02 -3.27
C VAL A 15 6.58 0.68 -3.66
N GLN A 16 7.49 0.68 -4.64
CA GLN A 16 8.16 -0.55 -5.10
C GLN A 16 8.97 -1.22 -3.99
N GLU A 17 9.68 -0.43 -3.18
CA GLU A 17 10.45 -0.95 -2.05
C GLU A 17 9.52 -1.52 -0.97
N CYS A 18 8.40 -0.85 -0.70
CA CYS A 18 7.42 -1.34 0.25
C CYS A 18 6.75 -2.65 -0.23
N VAL A 19 6.55 -2.83 -1.55
CA VAL A 19 6.11 -4.11 -2.13
C VAL A 19 7.13 -5.21 -1.85
N ARG A 20 8.41 -4.97 -2.12
CA ARG A 20 9.50 -5.93 -1.84
C ARG A 20 9.54 -6.33 -0.36
N LEU A 21 9.51 -5.36 0.54
CA LEU A 21 9.52 -5.60 1.99
C LEU A 21 8.29 -6.40 2.45
N THR A 22 7.12 -6.17 1.86
CA THR A 22 5.91 -6.94 2.16
C THR A 22 6.08 -8.42 1.82
N GLU A 23 6.79 -8.75 0.74
CA GLU A 23 7.10 -10.12 0.37
C GLU A 23 8.10 -10.76 1.34
N GLU A 24 9.12 -10.02 1.77
CA GLU A 24 10.09 -10.49 2.76
C GLU A 24 9.44 -10.72 4.13
N PHE A 25 8.54 -9.83 4.57
CA PHE A 25 7.86 -9.96 5.85
C PHE A 25 6.91 -11.16 5.90
N ARG A 26 6.35 -11.59 4.76
CA ARG A 26 5.52 -12.81 4.68
C ARG A 26 6.30 -14.08 5.03
N LEU A 27 7.61 -14.08 4.78
CA LEU A 27 8.51 -15.21 5.09
C LEU A 27 8.85 -15.32 6.59
N LEU A 28 8.60 -14.27 7.37
CA LEU A 28 8.93 -14.26 8.79
C LEU A 28 8.10 -15.32 9.59
N PRO A 29 8.53 -15.72 10.78
CA PRO A 29 7.77 -16.61 11.65
C PRO A 29 6.38 -16.05 12.01
N LYS A 30 5.41 -16.94 12.31
CA LYS A 30 4.01 -16.55 12.60
C LYS A 30 3.86 -15.49 13.70
N ASN A 31 4.76 -15.47 14.68
CA ASN A 31 4.68 -14.58 15.85
C ASN A 31 5.58 -13.33 15.70
N HIS A 32 6.14 -13.08 14.52
CA HIS A 32 7.00 -11.93 14.30
C HIS A 32 6.16 -10.66 14.06
N ARG A 33 6.40 -9.61 14.86
CA ARG A 33 5.63 -8.34 14.80
C ARG A 33 5.57 -7.68 13.42
N SER A 34 6.63 -7.79 12.64
CA SER A 34 6.69 -7.23 11.27
C SER A 34 5.95 -8.07 10.22
N LYS A 35 5.49 -9.28 10.55
CA LYS A 35 4.73 -10.14 9.63
C LYS A 35 3.29 -9.65 9.42
N GLU A 36 2.77 -8.89 10.38
CA GLU A 36 1.47 -8.25 10.25
C GLU A 36 1.46 -7.31 9.03
N ASP A 37 0.46 -7.46 8.17
CA ASP A 37 0.27 -6.58 7.01
C ASP A 37 -0.29 -5.22 7.48
N LYS A 38 0.61 -4.35 7.94
CA LYS A 38 0.26 -3.04 8.52
C LYS A 38 -0.02 -1.96 7.49
N LEU A 39 0.64 -2.04 6.33
CA LEU A 39 0.54 -1.03 5.28
C LEU A 39 -0.55 -1.35 4.25
N GLU A 40 -0.96 -2.63 4.12
CA GLU A 40 -1.97 -3.08 3.15
C GLU A 40 -1.68 -2.63 1.70
N ILE A 41 -0.41 -2.63 1.27
CA ILE A 41 0.02 -2.02 -0.02
C ILE A 41 -0.73 -2.59 -1.23
N LYS A 42 -1.05 -3.88 -1.21
CA LYS A 42 -1.81 -4.52 -2.29
C LYS A 42 -3.22 -3.94 -2.43
N LYS A 43 -3.84 -3.57 -1.31
CA LYS A 43 -5.14 -2.91 -1.27
C LYS A 43 -5.04 -1.49 -1.82
N MET A 44 -4.00 -0.74 -1.44
CA MET A 44 -3.72 0.58 -2.03
C MET A 44 -3.54 0.50 -3.54
N ALA A 45 -2.79 -0.50 -4.04
CA ALA A 45 -2.59 -0.72 -5.46
C ALA A 45 -3.89 -1.05 -6.20
N LEU A 46 -4.78 -1.85 -5.60
CA LEU A 46 -6.11 -2.13 -6.18
C LEU A 46 -6.96 -0.87 -6.30
N TYR A 47 -7.01 -0.03 -5.27
CA TYR A 47 -7.73 1.25 -5.32
C TYR A 47 -7.13 2.19 -6.36
N ALA A 48 -5.79 2.30 -6.44
CA ALA A 48 -5.13 3.11 -7.45
C ALA A 48 -5.45 2.63 -8.88
N ALA A 49 -5.50 1.31 -9.10
CA ALA A 49 -5.89 0.73 -10.37
C ALA A 49 -7.35 1.02 -10.72
N ASP A 50 -8.27 0.90 -9.75
CA ASP A 50 -9.70 1.23 -9.94
C ASP A 50 -9.90 2.69 -10.36
N VAL A 51 -9.23 3.62 -9.67
CA VAL A 51 -9.23 5.05 -10.02
C VAL A 51 -8.67 5.27 -11.42
N ALA A 52 -7.54 4.65 -11.76
CA ALA A 52 -6.93 4.78 -13.09
C ALA A 52 -7.84 4.24 -14.21
N ILE A 53 -8.56 3.14 -13.96
CA ILE A 53 -9.53 2.57 -14.91
C ILE A 53 -10.73 3.50 -15.08
N ALA A 54 -11.25 4.06 -14.00
CA ALA A 54 -12.35 5.03 -14.06
C ALA A 54 -11.96 6.25 -14.90
N GLU A 55 -10.80 6.86 -14.62
CA GLU A 55 -10.26 7.99 -15.38
C GLU A 55 -10.03 7.66 -16.85
N ALA A 56 -9.45 6.48 -17.14
CA ALA A 56 -9.24 6.04 -18.52
C ALA A 56 -10.56 5.81 -19.26
N THR A 57 -11.59 5.27 -18.58
CA THR A 57 -12.91 5.02 -19.17
C THR A 57 -13.61 6.34 -19.53
N GLU A 58 -13.51 7.36 -18.67
CA GLU A 58 -14.03 8.69 -18.99
C GLU A 58 -13.33 9.31 -20.20
N LEU A 59 -12.00 9.22 -20.26
CA LEU A 59 -11.22 9.75 -21.38
C LEU A 59 -11.49 9.02 -22.71
N VAL A 60 -11.71 7.71 -22.67
CA VAL A 60 -12.00 6.89 -23.85
C VAL A 60 -13.47 6.96 -24.25
N GLY A 61 -14.38 7.12 -23.29
CA GLY A 61 -15.84 7.20 -23.47
C GLY A 61 -16.34 8.60 -23.84
N ALA A 62 -15.56 9.66 -23.63
CA ALA A 62 -15.85 11.02 -24.07
C ALA A 62 -15.67 11.24 -25.59
N LYS A 63 -15.83 10.19 -26.40
CA LYS A 63 -15.69 10.21 -27.86
C LYS A 63 -17.01 9.94 -28.57
#